data_AF-A0A0Q7ZGM9-F1
#
_entry.id   AF-A0A0Q7ZGM9-F1
#
_cell.length_a   1.000
_cell.length_b   1.000
_cell.length_c   1.000
_cell.angle_alpha   90.00
_cell.angle_beta   90.00
_cell.angle_gamma   90.00
#
_symmetry.space_group_name_H-M   'P 1'
#
loop_
_entity.id
_entity.type
_entity.pdbx_description
1 polymer ?
#
loop_
_entity_poly.entity_id
_entity_poly.type
_entity_poly.pdbx_seq_one_letter_code
_entity_poly.pdbx_strand_id
1 'polypeptide(L)'
;MLEEFLGDDALAVIQAMALAVSGDIRRPAMLKLDAQTIKSNWPSFLASTLGACEFLRRRGCRGISWLPYATQLVPLAALGRDHDLEVHSDIIETWLWSSSFTRAYEVASSTVAKDDYDRLTGHLSGNGSFESRLPKLDDVKYASRRSSSGLWRAFRLYLAFVDARDVLTGESLQSAADDDLAMETILPRLKRSESGLPAHQMTLAQVLVSRVSVAKMRQRPLGLRQEGELGRGALESQLLGDIGLDQLVVDPEGVLVTRYNNLVDSLTTRYPALSL
;
A
#
# COMPACT_ATOMS: atom_id res chain seq x y z
N MET A 1 0.10 -0.29 -18.51
CA MET A 1 -0.32 -1.43 -17.65
C MET A 1 0.81 -2.40 -17.36
N LEU A 2 1.19 -3.33 -18.27
CA LEU A 2 2.26 -4.31 -17.96
C LEU A 2 3.61 -3.62 -17.68
N GLU A 3 3.96 -2.62 -18.47
CA GLU A 3 5.22 -1.88 -18.34
C GLU A 3 5.34 -1.17 -16.97
N GLU A 4 4.23 -0.62 -16.45
CA GLU A 4 4.20 0.05 -15.13
C GLU A 4 4.45 -0.91 -13.95
N PHE A 5 4.12 -2.20 -14.10
CA PHE A 5 4.25 -3.21 -13.06
C PHE A 5 5.48 -4.11 -13.24
N LEU A 6 5.79 -4.49 -14.48
CA LEU A 6 6.82 -5.47 -14.81
C LEU A 6 8.12 -4.85 -15.31
N GLY A 7 8.12 -3.57 -15.68
CA GLY A 7 9.26 -2.95 -16.34
C GLY A 7 9.68 -3.72 -17.59
N ASP A 8 10.99 -3.86 -17.79
CA ASP A 8 11.57 -4.37 -19.04
C ASP A 8 11.81 -5.89 -19.07
N ASP A 9 11.85 -6.58 -17.91
CA ASP A 9 12.45 -7.92 -17.81
C ASP A 9 11.47 -9.04 -17.41
N ALA A 10 10.17 -8.74 -17.26
CA ALA A 10 9.13 -9.70 -16.88
C ALA A 10 9.50 -10.58 -15.67
N LEU A 11 10.40 -10.10 -14.79
CA LEU A 11 10.99 -10.89 -13.72
C LEU A 11 9.94 -11.47 -12.77
N ALA A 12 8.89 -10.71 -12.47
CA ALA A 12 7.81 -11.15 -11.58
C ALA A 12 7.07 -12.39 -12.13
N VAL A 13 6.96 -12.54 -13.46
CA VAL A 13 6.33 -13.71 -14.10
C VAL A 13 7.17 -14.96 -13.85
N ILE A 14 8.49 -14.87 -14.06
CA ILE A 14 9.41 -15.97 -13.79
C ILE A 14 9.50 -16.29 -12.29
N GLN A 15 9.46 -15.27 -11.43
CA GLN A 15 9.45 -15.46 -9.97
C GLN A 15 8.18 -16.17 -9.50
N ALA A 16 7.00 -15.81 -10.03
CA ALA A 16 5.74 -16.48 -9.72
C ALA A 16 5.74 -17.93 -10.20
N MET A 17 6.30 -18.18 -11.40
CA MET A 17 6.48 -19.54 -11.91
C MET A 17 7.43 -20.37 -11.02
N ALA A 18 8.58 -19.82 -10.66
CA ALA A 18 9.53 -20.48 -9.77
C ALA A 18 8.92 -20.76 -8.38
N LEU A 19 8.11 -19.82 -7.87
CA LEU A 19 7.39 -20.00 -6.61
C LEU A 19 6.47 -21.21 -6.67
N ALA A 20 5.59 -21.26 -7.67
CA ALA A 20 4.60 -22.32 -7.79
C ALA A 20 5.21 -23.69 -8.12
N VAL A 21 6.30 -23.73 -8.91
CA VAL A 21 6.93 -25.00 -9.34
C VAL A 21 7.94 -25.53 -8.32
N SER A 22 8.68 -24.65 -7.66
CA SER A 22 9.84 -25.02 -6.84
C SER A 22 9.79 -24.49 -5.41
N GLY A 23 8.78 -23.70 -5.04
CA GLY A 23 8.64 -23.13 -3.70
C GLY A 23 9.72 -22.09 -3.37
N ASP A 24 10.33 -21.44 -4.36
CA ASP A 24 11.37 -20.42 -4.14
C ASP A 24 11.37 -19.40 -5.29
N ILE A 25 11.54 -18.11 -4.96
CA ILE A 25 11.52 -16.99 -5.91
C ILE A 25 12.91 -16.45 -6.23
N ARG A 26 13.95 -17.00 -5.58
CA ARG A 26 15.32 -16.51 -5.72
C ARG A 26 15.93 -16.98 -7.02
N ARG A 27 16.97 -16.27 -7.47
CA ARG A 27 17.68 -16.54 -8.73
C ARG A 27 18.11 -18.01 -8.92
N PRO A 28 18.63 -18.73 -7.90
CA PRO A 28 18.97 -20.14 -8.08
C PRO A 28 17.78 -21.02 -8.46
N ALA A 29 16.58 -20.74 -7.95
CA ALA A 29 15.36 -21.47 -8.31
C ALA A 29 14.90 -21.11 -9.73
N MET A 30 14.92 -19.82 -10.08
CA MET A 30 14.59 -19.35 -11.43
C MET A 30 15.49 -19.99 -12.49
N LEU A 31 16.80 -20.10 -12.24
CA LEU A 31 17.76 -20.70 -13.17
C LEU A 31 17.63 -22.23 -13.30
N LYS A 32 16.91 -22.88 -12.40
CA LYS A 32 16.61 -24.33 -12.47
C LYS A 32 15.37 -24.63 -13.31
N LEU A 33 14.57 -23.63 -13.66
CA LEU A 33 13.46 -23.80 -14.58
C LEU A 33 14.00 -24.14 -15.97
N ASP A 34 13.70 -25.34 -16.45
CA ASP A 34 14.09 -25.73 -17.80
C ASP A 34 13.21 -25.04 -18.86
N ALA A 35 13.71 -24.98 -20.09
CA ALA A 35 13.04 -24.28 -21.19
C ALA A 35 11.65 -24.85 -21.53
N GLN A 36 11.43 -26.15 -21.31
CA GLN A 36 10.14 -26.78 -21.58
C GLN A 36 9.11 -26.38 -20.51
N THR A 37 9.52 -26.37 -19.24
CA THR A 37 8.71 -25.89 -18.11
C THR A 37 8.31 -24.43 -18.29
N ILE A 38 9.26 -23.58 -18.70
CA ILE A 38 8.96 -22.17 -18.99
C ILE A 38 7.94 -22.07 -20.13
N LYS A 39 8.22 -22.68 -21.28
CA LYS A 39 7.34 -22.59 -22.47
C LYS A 39 5.92 -23.07 -22.19
N SER A 40 5.75 -24.16 -21.45
CA SER A 40 4.44 -24.74 -21.16
C SER A 40 3.62 -23.91 -20.18
N ASN A 41 4.27 -23.27 -19.19
CA ASN A 41 3.57 -22.52 -18.15
C ASN A 41 3.50 -21.01 -18.44
N TRP A 42 4.32 -20.48 -19.37
CA TRP A 42 4.44 -19.05 -19.63
C TRP A 42 3.10 -18.33 -19.89
N PRO A 43 2.20 -18.82 -20.78
CA PRO A 43 0.95 -18.12 -21.04
C PRO A 43 0.06 -18.01 -19.80
N SER A 44 0.04 -19.06 -18.97
CA SER A 44 -0.75 -19.11 -17.74
C SER A 44 -0.22 -18.14 -16.69
N PHE A 45 1.09 -18.11 -16.44
CA PHE A 45 1.68 -17.16 -15.48
C PHE A 45 1.66 -15.71 -15.97
N LEU A 46 1.77 -15.48 -17.28
CA LEU A 46 1.62 -14.13 -17.81
C LEU A 46 0.19 -13.62 -17.58
N ALA A 47 -0.81 -14.46 -17.84
CA ALA A 47 -2.22 -14.12 -17.58
C ALA A 47 -2.52 -13.93 -16.08
N SER A 48 -1.97 -14.78 -15.21
CA SER A 48 -2.17 -14.63 -13.76
C SER A 48 -1.47 -13.38 -13.20
N THR A 49 -0.27 -13.07 -13.71
CA THR A 49 0.46 -11.84 -13.34
C THR A 49 -0.31 -10.60 -13.79
N LEU A 50 -0.90 -10.64 -14.99
CA LEU A 50 -1.82 -9.60 -15.48
C LEU A 50 -3.03 -9.44 -14.56
N GLY A 51 -3.68 -10.54 -14.19
CA GLY A 51 -4.80 -10.55 -13.24
C GLY A 51 -4.42 -9.95 -11.89
N ALA A 52 -3.24 -10.26 -11.37
CA ALA A 52 -2.72 -9.66 -10.14
C ALA A 52 -2.48 -8.14 -10.28
N CYS A 53 -1.95 -7.68 -11.41
CA CYS A 53 -1.80 -6.25 -11.68
C CYS A 53 -3.16 -5.55 -11.75
N GLU A 54 -4.16 -6.15 -12.41
CA GLU A 54 -5.52 -5.60 -12.48
C GLU A 54 -6.21 -5.57 -11.12
N PHE A 55 -6.06 -6.64 -10.34
CA PHE A 55 -6.56 -6.71 -8.97
C PHE A 55 -6.02 -5.54 -8.15
N LEU A 56 -4.69 -5.34 -8.14
CA LEU A 56 -4.04 -4.22 -7.45
C LEU A 56 -4.49 -2.86 -7.99
N ARG A 57 -4.70 -2.73 -9.30
CA ARG A 57 -5.15 -1.49 -9.93
C ARG A 57 -6.55 -1.08 -9.49
N ARG A 58 -7.47 -2.03 -9.34
CA ARG A 58 -8.80 -1.76 -8.76
C ARG A 58 -8.72 -1.28 -7.31
N ARG A 59 -7.60 -1.53 -6.61
CA ARG A 59 -7.31 -1.00 -5.26
C ARG A 59 -6.49 0.29 -5.27
N GLY A 60 -6.39 0.97 -6.42
CA GLY A 60 -5.69 2.24 -6.56
C GLY A 60 -4.18 2.13 -6.75
N CYS A 61 -3.63 0.91 -6.88
CA CYS A 61 -2.22 0.73 -7.21
C CYS A 61 -1.98 1.04 -8.67
N ARG A 62 -1.12 2.02 -8.97
CA ARG A 62 -0.93 2.44 -10.35
C ARG A 62 0.29 1.84 -11.05
N GLY A 63 1.17 1.21 -10.30
CA GLY A 63 2.35 0.53 -10.82
C GLY A 63 3.23 -0.01 -9.71
N ILE A 64 4.35 -0.61 -10.06
CA ILE A 64 5.27 -1.23 -9.09
C ILE A 64 5.80 -0.24 -8.05
N SER A 65 5.90 1.03 -8.42
CA SER A 65 6.36 2.11 -7.54
C SER A 65 5.34 2.52 -6.45
N TRP A 66 4.08 2.10 -6.60
CA TRP A 66 3.01 2.28 -5.63
C TRP A 66 2.93 1.13 -4.64
N LEU A 67 3.34 -0.08 -5.05
CA LEU A 67 3.35 -1.23 -4.14
C LEU A 67 4.27 -0.96 -2.95
N PRO A 68 3.83 -1.27 -1.72
CA PRO A 68 4.66 -1.15 -0.52
C PRO A 68 5.98 -1.92 -0.69
N TYR A 69 5.86 -3.13 -1.22
CA TYR A 69 6.98 -3.99 -1.57
C TYR A 69 6.72 -4.64 -2.93
N ALA A 70 7.62 -4.42 -3.89
CA ALA A 70 7.49 -5.00 -5.24
C ALA A 70 7.30 -6.53 -5.22
N THR A 71 7.94 -7.21 -4.27
CA THR A 71 7.83 -8.67 -4.08
C THR A 71 6.42 -9.14 -3.75
N GLN A 72 5.51 -8.29 -3.24
CA GLN A 72 4.10 -8.66 -3.00
C GLN A 72 3.37 -9.03 -4.29
N LEU A 73 3.82 -8.56 -5.46
CA LEU A 73 3.24 -8.98 -6.74
C LEU A 73 3.43 -10.47 -7.01
N VAL A 74 4.53 -11.06 -6.53
CA VAL A 74 4.91 -12.46 -6.81
C VAL A 74 3.92 -13.47 -6.23
N PRO A 75 3.59 -13.47 -4.92
CA PRO A 75 2.60 -14.40 -4.38
C PRO A 75 1.21 -14.17 -4.98
N LEU A 76 0.81 -12.93 -5.29
CA LEU A 76 -0.46 -12.65 -5.98
C LEU A 76 -0.51 -13.25 -7.37
N ALA A 77 0.56 -13.09 -8.16
CA ALA A 77 0.66 -13.65 -9.49
C ALA A 77 0.68 -15.18 -9.49
N ALA A 78 1.32 -15.79 -8.48
CA ALA A 78 1.31 -17.24 -8.31
C ALA A 78 -0.07 -17.75 -7.90
N LEU A 79 -0.73 -17.11 -6.92
CA LEU A 79 -2.10 -17.46 -6.49
C LEU A 79 -3.12 -17.30 -7.62
N GLY A 80 -3.00 -16.23 -8.40
CA GLY A 80 -3.90 -15.91 -9.51
C GLY A 80 -3.88 -16.93 -10.65
N ARG A 81 -2.94 -17.89 -10.62
CA ARG A 81 -2.92 -19.01 -11.56
C ARG A 81 -4.08 -19.98 -11.29
N ASP A 82 -4.31 -20.27 -10.02
CA ASP A 82 -5.20 -21.34 -9.56
C ASP A 82 -6.48 -20.79 -8.92
N HIS A 83 -6.50 -19.51 -8.56
CA HIS A 83 -7.60 -18.84 -7.88
C HIS A 83 -7.98 -17.53 -8.58
N ASP A 84 -9.29 -17.22 -8.58
CA ASP A 84 -9.76 -15.88 -8.94
C ASP A 84 -9.54 -14.94 -7.75
N LEU A 85 -8.63 -13.97 -7.92
CA LEU A 85 -8.26 -13.03 -6.87
C LEU A 85 -9.42 -12.13 -6.43
N GLU A 86 -10.38 -11.83 -7.31
CA GLU A 86 -11.55 -11.02 -6.94
C GLU A 86 -12.55 -11.81 -6.10
N VAL A 87 -12.72 -13.11 -6.36
CA VAL A 87 -13.58 -13.98 -5.54
C VAL A 87 -13.06 -14.07 -4.10
N HIS A 88 -11.76 -13.97 -3.92
CA HIS A 88 -11.08 -14.04 -2.62
C HIS A 88 -10.52 -12.68 -2.17
N SER A 89 -11.13 -11.58 -2.62
CA SER A 89 -10.58 -10.24 -2.38
C SER A 89 -10.47 -9.87 -0.91
N ASP A 90 -11.41 -10.34 -0.08
CA ASP A 90 -11.44 -10.07 1.36
C ASP A 90 -10.16 -10.55 2.06
N ILE A 91 -9.78 -11.81 1.84
CA ILE A 91 -8.61 -12.41 2.46
C ILE A 91 -7.31 -11.89 1.85
N ILE A 92 -7.30 -11.67 0.54
CA ILE A 92 -6.13 -11.14 -0.17
C ILE A 92 -5.88 -9.68 0.24
N GLU A 93 -6.91 -8.86 0.38
CA GLU A 93 -6.77 -7.49 0.88
C GLU A 93 -6.35 -7.46 2.34
N THR A 94 -6.92 -8.33 3.19
CA THR A 94 -6.47 -8.52 4.58
C THR A 94 -4.97 -8.80 4.64
N TRP A 95 -4.49 -9.71 3.79
CA TRP A 95 -3.07 -10.01 3.65
C TRP A 95 -2.25 -8.81 3.14
N LEU A 96 -2.71 -8.15 2.10
CA LEU A 96 -2.02 -7.00 1.51
C LEU A 96 -1.80 -5.92 2.55
N TRP A 97 -2.85 -5.53 3.28
CA TRP A 97 -2.75 -4.47 4.28
C TRP A 97 -1.92 -4.89 5.48
N SER A 98 -2.13 -6.11 6.00
CA SER A 98 -1.35 -6.60 7.14
C SER A 98 0.14 -6.68 6.80
N SER A 99 0.52 -7.30 5.69
CA SER A 99 1.93 -7.43 5.29
C SER A 99 2.59 -6.09 4.97
N SER A 100 1.81 -5.14 4.43
CA SER A 100 2.29 -3.80 4.09
C SER A 100 2.55 -2.94 5.33
N PHE A 101 1.63 -2.93 6.28
CA PHE A 101 1.69 -2.07 7.47
C PHE A 101 2.47 -2.66 8.64
N THR A 102 2.79 -3.95 8.62
CA THR A 102 3.65 -4.61 9.64
C THR A 102 5.11 -4.75 9.23
N ARG A 103 5.50 -4.13 8.11
CA ARG A 103 6.89 -4.15 7.60
C ARG A 103 7.41 -5.56 7.29
N ALA A 104 6.50 -6.51 7.06
CA ALA A 104 6.84 -7.94 6.93
C ALA A 104 7.87 -8.20 5.83
N TYR A 105 7.85 -7.41 4.75
CA TYR A 105 8.72 -7.55 3.60
C TYR A 105 10.00 -6.70 3.65
N GLU A 106 10.27 -5.95 4.72
CA GLU A 106 11.51 -5.16 4.81
C GLU A 106 12.77 -6.03 4.88
N VAL A 107 12.66 -7.21 5.49
CA VAL A 107 13.75 -8.18 5.65
C VAL A 107 13.33 -9.52 5.09
N ALA A 108 14.26 -10.20 4.41
CA ALA A 108 14.03 -11.55 3.86
C ALA A 108 12.76 -11.66 2.98
N SER A 109 12.49 -10.64 2.16
CA SER A 109 11.27 -10.54 1.33
C SER A 109 10.98 -11.77 0.47
N SER A 110 12.00 -12.48 0.00
CA SER A 110 11.80 -13.74 -0.75
C SER A 110 11.28 -14.90 0.10
N THR A 111 11.73 -15.01 1.35
CA THR A 111 11.21 -16.03 2.28
C THR A 111 9.78 -15.69 2.65
N VAL A 112 9.51 -14.41 2.97
CA VAL A 112 8.17 -13.94 3.34
C VAL A 112 7.17 -14.14 2.19
N ALA A 113 7.56 -13.84 0.96
CA ALA A 113 6.73 -14.10 -0.23
C ALA A 113 6.34 -15.57 -0.39
N LYS A 114 7.30 -16.47 -0.14
CA LYS A 114 7.05 -17.92 -0.17
C LYS A 114 6.09 -18.33 0.94
N ASP A 115 6.37 -17.93 2.18
CA ASP A 115 5.56 -18.32 3.33
C ASP A 115 4.13 -17.75 3.23
N ASP A 116 3.99 -16.53 2.68
CA ASP A 116 2.69 -15.93 2.39
C ASP A 116 1.92 -16.68 1.30
N TYR A 117 2.60 -17.09 0.22
CA TYR A 117 1.99 -17.92 -0.82
C TYR A 117 1.50 -19.26 -0.26
N ASP A 118 2.33 -19.96 0.52
CA ASP A 118 1.98 -21.24 1.14
C ASP A 118 0.77 -21.07 2.08
N ARG A 119 0.78 -20.02 2.90
CA ARG A 119 -0.29 -19.71 3.85
C ARG A 119 -1.61 -19.37 3.16
N LEU A 120 -1.57 -18.50 2.14
CA LEU A 120 -2.75 -18.11 1.38
C LEU A 120 -3.32 -19.32 0.62
N THR A 121 -2.48 -20.08 -0.07
CA THR A 121 -2.91 -21.31 -0.79
C THR A 121 -3.55 -22.31 0.17
N GLY A 122 -2.94 -22.52 1.35
CA GLY A 122 -3.48 -23.40 2.38
C GLY A 122 -4.85 -22.95 2.89
N HIS A 123 -5.03 -21.64 3.12
CA HIS A 123 -6.31 -21.09 3.55
C HIS A 123 -7.39 -21.19 2.48
N LEU A 124 -7.08 -20.79 1.24
CA LEU A 124 -8.02 -20.86 0.11
C LEU A 124 -8.45 -22.30 -0.23
N SER A 125 -7.59 -23.28 0.08
CA SER A 125 -7.90 -24.70 -0.06
C SER A 125 -8.65 -25.31 1.14
N GLY A 126 -8.98 -24.52 2.16
CA GLY A 126 -9.66 -24.98 3.38
C GLY A 126 -8.77 -25.74 4.37
N ASN A 127 -7.45 -25.74 4.17
CA ASN A 127 -6.48 -26.53 4.91
C ASN A 127 -5.64 -25.72 5.91
N GLY A 128 -5.95 -24.43 6.12
CA GLY A 128 -5.16 -23.55 6.98
C GLY A 128 -5.92 -22.36 7.55
N SER A 129 -5.43 -21.83 8.66
CA SER A 129 -5.86 -20.53 9.18
C SER A 129 -5.03 -19.42 8.57
N PHE A 130 -5.65 -18.26 8.38
CA PHE A 130 -4.96 -17.04 8.00
C PHE A 130 -4.91 -16.10 9.20
N GLU A 131 -3.72 -15.93 9.76
CA GLU A 131 -3.47 -14.94 10.80
C GLU A 131 -3.01 -13.63 10.18
N SER A 132 -3.60 -12.54 10.63
CA SER A 132 -3.21 -11.20 10.22
C SER A 132 -2.93 -10.36 11.45
N ARG A 133 -2.15 -9.30 11.25
CA ARG A 133 -1.65 -8.44 12.32
C ARG A 133 -1.91 -6.99 11.98
N LEU A 134 -2.32 -6.22 12.98
CA LEU A 134 -2.42 -4.77 12.89
C LEU A 134 -1.04 -4.10 12.89
N PRO A 135 -0.91 -2.94 12.24
CA PRO A 135 0.24 -2.07 12.48
C PRO A 135 0.36 -1.74 13.97
N LYS A 136 1.59 -1.47 14.41
CA LYS A 136 1.85 -0.86 15.72
C LYS A 136 1.96 0.65 15.55
N LEU A 137 1.48 1.39 16.56
CA LEU A 137 1.53 2.86 16.56
C LEU A 137 2.96 3.37 16.32
N ASP A 138 3.93 2.89 17.08
CA ASP A 138 5.32 3.37 16.98
C ASP A 138 5.94 3.11 15.61
N ASP A 139 5.60 1.99 14.95
CA ASP A 139 6.10 1.68 13.62
C ASP A 139 5.57 2.68 12.58
N VAL A 140 4.28 3.02 12.64
CA VAL A 140 3.64 3.87 11.63
C VAL A 140 3.83 5.35 11.92
N LYS A 141 3.76 5.76 13.19
CA LYS A 141 3.84 7.16 13.64
C LYS A 141 5.18 7.78 13.25
N TYR A 142 6.29 7.08 13.48
CA TYR A 142 7.64 7.58 13.19
C TYR A 142 8.17 7.15 11.81
N ALA A 143 7.35 6.47 11.00
CA ALA A 143 7.69 6.15 9.62
C ALA A 143 7.79 7.43 8.78
N SER A 144 8.74 7.44 7.86
CA SER A 144 8.86 8.46 6.81
C SER A 144 9.22 7.78 5.49
N ARG A 145 9.12 8.50 4.38
CA ARG A 145 9.59 7.99 3.08
C ARG A 145 11.04 7.51 3.12
N ARG A 146 11.89 8.15 3.94
CA ARG A 146 13.32 7.84 4.05
C ARG A 146 13.60 6.67 4.99
N SER A 147 12.96 6.63 6.16
CA SER A 147 13.19 5.58 7.16
C SER A 147 12.44 4.29 6.85
N SER A 148 11.25 4.38 6.28
CA SER A 148 10.35 3.24 6.04
C SER A 148 9.55 3.47 4.76
N SER A 149 10.21 3.36 3.61
CA SER A 149 9.59 3.60 2.31
C SER A 149 8.40 2.67 2.02
N GLY A 150 8.41 1.44 2.56
CA GLY A 150 7.29 0.49 2.48
C GLY A 150 6.03 1.02 3.17
N LEU A 151 6.14 1.48 4.42
CA LEU A 151 5.01 2.09 5.15
C LEU A 151 4.50 3.37 4.48
N TRP A 152 5.40 4.21 3.97
CA TRP A 152 5.01 5.41 3.23
C TRP A 152 4.20 5.05 1.96
N ARG A 153 4.63 4.02 1.22
CA ARG A 153 3.91 3.51 0.04
C ARG A 153 2.60 2.82 0.43
N ALA A 154 2.56 2.08 1.53
CA ALA A 154 1.35 1.45 2.07
C ALA A 154 0.28 2.48 2.37
N PHE A 155 0.66 3.56 3.05
CA PHE A 155 -0.26 4.65 3.35
C PHE A 155 -0.73 5.37 2.09
N ARG A 156 0.17 5.68 1.15
CA ARG A 156 -0.19 6.26 -0.16
C ARG A 156 -1.17 5.38 -0.93
N LEU A 157 -0.91 4.07 -1.00
CA LEU A 157 -1.78 3.11 -1.67
C LEU A 157 -3.13 3.02 -0.97
N TYR A 158 -3.15 3.02 0.36
CA TYR A 158 -4.39 2.99 1.13
C TYR A 158 -5.26 4.23 0.89
N LEU A 159 -4.67 5.43 0.81
CA LEU A 159 -5.40 6.66 0.45
C LEU A 159 -6.02 6.55 -0.95
N ALA A 160 -5.31 6.00 -1.92
CA ALA A 160 -5.89 5.74 -3.23
C ALA A 160 -7.03 4.71 -3.15
N PHE A 161 -6.82 3.61 -2.41
CA PHE A 161 -7.81 2.55 -2.22
C PHE A 161 -9.15 3.06 -1.66
N VAL A 162 -9.11 3.96 -0.67
CA VAL A 162 -10.33 4.54 -0.08
C VAL A 162 -10.94 5.68 -0.89
N ASP A 163 -10.47 5.90 -2.13
CA ASP A 163 -10.86 7.01 -3.01
C ASP A 163 -10.73 8.38 -2.33
N ALA A 164 -9.55 8.62 -1.74
CA ALA A 164 -9.26 9.91 -1.14
C ALA A 164 -9.42 11.03 -2.19
N ARG A 165 -10.08 12.12 -1.79
CA ARG A 165 -10.33 13.28 -2.65
C ARG A 165 -9.27 14.34 -2.44
N ASP A 166 -8.97 15.12 -3.48
CA ASP A 166 -8.05 16.24 -3.36
C ASP A 166 -8.57 17.23 -2.31
N VAL A 167 -7.75 17.53 -1.30
CA VAL A 167 -8.16 18.40 -0.19
C VAL A 167 -8.48 19.83 -0.62
N LEU A 168 -7.94 20.31 -1.75
CA LEU A 168 -8.19 21.68 -2.23
C LEU A 168 -9.24 21.75 -3.34
N THR A 169 -9.32 20.75 -4.24
CA THR A 169 -10.31 20.75 -5.33
C THR A 169 -11.58 19.98 -4.99
N GLY A 170 -11.53 19.03 -4.05
CA GLY A 170 -12.63 18.14 -3.68
C GLY A 170 -12.89 17.02 -4.70
N GLU A 171 -12.11 16.95 -5.77
CA GLU A 171 -12.24 15.96 -6.84
C GLU A 171 -11.68 14.60 -6.41
N SER A 172 -12.22 13.52 -6.98
CA SER A 172 -11.70 12.17 -6.75
C SER A 172 -10.34 12.00 -7.44
N LEU A 173 -9.36 11.48 -6.68
CA LEU A 173 -8.02 11.21 -7.17
C LEU A 173 -7.93 9.90 -7.98
N GLN A 174 -8.99 9.09 -8.02
CA GLN A 174 -9.04 7.88 -8.86
C GLN A 174 -8.99 8.23 -10.36
N SER A 175 -9.48 9.39 -10.75
CA SER A 175 -9.48 9.85 -12.15
C SER A 175 -8.15 10.47 -12.62
N ALA A 176 -7.26 10.82 -11.69
CA ALA A 176 -6.00 11.46 -12.01
C ALA A 176 -5.00 10.47 -12.65
N ALA A 177 -4.15 10.98 -13.53
CA ALA A 177 -2.98 10.24 -14.02
C ALA A 177 -1.93 10.09 -12.91
N ASP A 178 -1.10 9.05 -13.00
CA ASP A 178 -0.16 8.68 -11.94
C ASP A 178 0.87 9.77 -11.62
N ASP A 179 1.45 10.35 -12.68
CA ASP A 179 2.44 11.42 -12.61
C ASP A 179 1.85 12.73 -12.08
N ASP A 180 0.53 12.79 -11.96
CA ASP A 180 -0.19 13.92 -11.41
C ASP A 180 -0.52 13.76 -9.93
N LEU A 181 -0.11 12.68 -9.26
CA LEU A 181 -0.34 12.48 -7.84
C LEU A 181 0.92 12.63 -7.00
N ALA A 182 0.83 13.38 -5.91
CA ALA A 182 1.93 13.59 -4.97
C ALA A 182 1.45 13.46 -3.52
N MET A 183 2.35 13.03 -2.63
CA MET A 183 2.10 13.13 -1.20
C MET A 183 2.63 14.47 -0.70
N GLU A 184 1.78 15.26 -0.05
CA GLU A 184 2.14 16.53 0.54
C GLU A 184 1.74 16.58 2.01
N THR A 185 2.40 17.42 2.80
CA THR A 185 2.19 17.45 4.25
C THR A 185 0.99 18.28 4.67
N ILE A 186 0.29 17.82 5.71
CA ILE A 186 -0.75 18.57 6.40
C ILE A 186 -0.19 19.53 7.45
N LEU A 187 1.06 19.33 7.88
CA LEU A 187 1.66 20.09 8.96
C LEU A 187 2.51 21.25 8.41
N PRO A 188 2.52 22.41 9.10
CA PRO A 188 3.53 23.43 8.82
C PRO A 188 4.94 22.89 9.08
N ARG A 189 5.94 23.51 8.48
CA ARG A 189 7.35 23.22 8.78
C ARG A 189 7.71 23.77 10.17
N LEU A 190 7.36 23.02 11.21
CA LEU A 190 7.73 23.30 12.59
C LEU A 190 9.19 22.90 12.86
N LYS A 191 9.81 23.49 13.89
CA LYS A 191 11.12 23.02 14.39
C LYS A 191 10.99 21.59 14.94
N ARG A 192 12.06 20.79 14.83
CA ARG A 192 12.15 19.32 15.03
C ARG A 192 11.22 18.74 16.12
N SER A 193 10.62 17.56 15.84
CA SER A 193 9.89 16.76 16.84
C SER A 193 10.86 16.06 17.82
N GLU A 194 10.32 15.52 18.91
CA GLU A 194 11.07 14.75 19.92
C GLU A 194 11.81 13.53 19.34
N SER A 195 11.31 12.97 18.24
CA SER A 195 11.96 11.84 17.52
C SER A 195 13.23 12.25 16.74
N GLY A 196 13.56 13.55 16.69
CA GLY A 196 14.64 14.09 15.85
C GLY A 196 14.29 14.23 14.37
N LEU A 197 13.23 13.55 13.88
CA LEU A 197 12.65 13.75 12.55
C LEU A 197 11.65 14.91 12.55
N PRO A 198 11.60 15.77 11.53
CA PRO A 198 10.55 16.77 11.44
C PRO A 198 9.18 16.10 11.25
N ALA A 199 8.18 16.43 12.09
CA ALA A 199 6.84 15.81 12.05
C ALA A 199 6.18 15.87 10.66
N HIS A 200 6.39 16.97 9.92
CA HIS A 200 5.90 17.13 8.55
C HIS A 200 6.44 16.12 7.52
N GLN A 201 7.46 15.33 7.86
CA GLN A 201 8.02 14.26 7.02
C GLN A 201 7.47 12.87 7.36
N MET A 202 6.71 12.75 8.46
CA MET A 202 6.14 11.49 8.89
C MET A 202 5.04 11.04 7.93
N THR A 203 4.88 9.73 7.75
CA THR A 203 3.90 9.12 6.85
C THR A 203 2.49 9.57 7.18
N LEU A 204 2.12 9.55 8.46
CA LEU A 204 0.82 10.02 8.95
C LEU A 204 0.67 11.54 8.92
N ALA A 205 1.69 12.31 8.51
CA ALA A 205 1.56 13.73 8.25
C ALA A 205 1.30 14.05 6.77
N GLN A 206 1.17 13.03 5.91
CA GLN A 206 1.00 13.20 4.48
C GLN A 206 -0.47 13.04 4.04
N VAL A 207 -0.82 13.66 2.93
CA VAL A 207 -2.08 13.49 2.19
C VAL A 207 -1.76 13.34 0.71
N LEU A 208 -2.61 12.61 -0.03
CA LEU A 208 -2.46 12.44 -1.46
C LEU A 208 -3.14 13.62 -2.17
N VAL A 209 -2.45 14.30 -3.08
CA VAL A 209 -3.01 15.45 -3.80
C VAL A 209 -2.68 15.38 -5.28
N SER A 210 -3.53 16.01 -6.08
CA SER A 210 -3.29 16.23 -7.49
C SER A 210 -2.19 17.28 -7.70
N ARG A 211 -1.58 17.26 -8.89
CA ARG A 211 -0.50 18.15 -9.29
C ARG A 211 -0.87 19.62 -9.20
N VAL A 212 -2.13 19.96 -9.47
CA VAL A 212 -2.64 21.34 -9.39
C VAL A 212 -2.67 21.86 -7.95
N SER A 213 -2.77 20.96 -6.96
CA SER A 213 -2.81 21.29 -5.54
C SER A 213 -1.43 21.34 -4.89
N VAL A 214 -0.42 20.69 -5.47
CA VAL A 214 0.95 20.58 -4.91
C VAL A 214 1.54 21.93 -4.53
N ALA A 215 1.56 22.90 -5.45
CA ALA A 215 2.17 24.20 -5.19
C ALA A 215 1.47 24.94 -4.05
N LYS A 216 0.14 24.89 -4.01
CA LYS A 216 -0.69 25.53 -2.98
C LYS A 216 -0.53 24.86 -1.61
N MET A 217 -0.40 23.53 -1.57
CA MET A 217 -0.14 22.77 -0.34
C MET A 217 1.24 23.08 0.23
N ARG A 218 2.27 23.21 -0.61
CA ARG A 218 3.62 23.56 -0.16
C ARG A 218 3.73 24.98 0.38
N GLN A 219 2.97 25.92 -0.19
CA GLN A 219 2.91 27.30 0.28
C GLN A 219 2.12 27.42 1.59
N ARG A 220 0.96 26.75 1.67
CA ARG A 220 0.08 26.76 2.84
C ARG A 220 -0.50 25.35 3.08
N PRO A 221 0.14 24.52 3.92
CA PRO A 221 -0.36 23.20 4.29
C PRO A 221 -1.65 23.30 5.11
N LEU A 222 -2.32 22.17 5.33
CA LEU A 222 -3.67 22.15 5.93
C LEU A 222 -3.74 22.80 7.32
N GLY A 223 -2.73 22.60 8.17
CA GLY A 223 -2.70 23.20 9.51
C GLY A 223 -2.62 24.73 9.51
N LEU A 224 -2.38 25.36 8.35
CA LEU A 224 -2.41 26.82 8.20
C LEU A 224 -3.69 27.33 7.51
N ARG A 225 -4.68 26.46 7.32
CA ARG A 225 -5.96 26.78 6.66
C ARG A 225 -7.10 26.74 7.66
N GLN A 226 -8.16 27.48 7.36
CA GLN A 226 -9.40 27.43 8.13
C GLN A 226 -10.32 26.32 7.60
N GLU A 227 -11.12 25.70 8.46
CA GLU A 227 -12.04 24.60 8.07
C GLU A 227 -13.02 24.99 6.97
N GLY A 228 -13.51 26.24 6.98
CA GLY A 228 -14.43 26.75 5.96
C GLY A 228 -13.81 26.88 4.55
N GLU A 229 -12.50 26.74 4.40
CA GLU A 229 -11.83 26.77 3.10
C GLU A 229 -11.84 25.41 2.38
N LEU A 230 -12.13 24.33 3.10
CA LEU A 230 -11.90 22.96 2.66
C LEU A 230 -13.21 22.17 2.66
N GLY A 231 -13.36 21.28 1.67
CA GLY A 231 -14.51 20.38 1.63
C GLY A 231 -14.43 19.34 2.75
N ARG A 232 -15.44 19.27 3.61
CA ARG A 232 -15.51 18.27 4.70
C ARG A 232 -15.28 16.84 4.23
N GLY A 233 -15.96 16.43 3.15
CA GLY A 233 -15.78 15.08 2.60
C GLY A 233 -14.36 14.82 2.06
N ALA A 234 -13.66 15.85 1.59
CA ALA A 234 -12.27 15.72 1.16
C ALA A 234 -11.33 15.53 2.35
N LEU A 235 -11.54 16.29 3.43
CA LEU A 235 -10.82 16.12 4.69
C LEU A 235 -11.05 14.73 5.27
N GLU A 236 -12.30 14.30 5.43
CA GLU A 236 -12.64 12.98 5.99
C GLU A 236 -12.00 11.85 5.17
N SER A 237 -12.03 11.94 3.83
CA SER A 237 -11.43 10.91 2.95
C SER A 237 -9.90 10.80 3.05
N GLN A 238 -9.22 11.89 3.45
CA GLN A 238 -7.75 11.97 3.51
C GLN A 238 -7.21 11.74 4.91
N LEU A 239 -7.95 12.21 5.92
CA LEU A 239 -7.63 12.07 7.33
C LEU A 239 -8.21 10.78 7.93
N LEU A 240 -8.97 10.03 7.11
CA LEU A 240 -9.62 8.75 7.43
C LEU A 240 -10.64 8.89 8.58
N GLY A 241 -11.17 10.08 8.77
CA GLY A 241 -12.03 10.46 9.89
C GLY A 241 -11.98 11.96 10.14
N ASP A 242 -12.66 12.39 11.20
CA ASP A 242 -12.73 13.80 11.59
C ASP A 242 -11.51 14.21 12.43
N ILE A 243 -10.90 15.34 12.08
CA ILE A 243 -9.75 15.92 12.77
C ILE A 243 -9.87 17.44 12.68
N GLY A 244 -9.93 18.10 13.84
CA GLY A 244 -9.91 19.56 13.92
C GLY A 244 -8.61 20.12 13.34
N LEU A 245 -8.71 21.02 12.37
CA LEU A 245 -7.52 21.57 11.69
C LEU A 245 -6.65 22.42 12.61
N ASP A 246 -7.24 23.01 13.65
CA ASP A 246 -6.54 23.75 14.70
C ASP A 246 -5.54 22.86 15.46
N GLN A 247 -5.90 21.58 15.67
CA GLN A 247 -5.05 20.61 16.36
C GLN A 247 -3.77 20.29 15.59
N LEU A 248 -3.74 20.49 14.26
CA LEU A 248 -2.53 20.29 13.44
C LEU A 248 -1.39 21.23 13.84
N VAL A 249 -1.70 22.35 14.49
CA VAL A 249 -0.70 23.32 14.98
C VAL A 249 -0.53 23.20 16.49
N VAL A 250 -1.63 23.01 17.22
CA VAL A 250 -1.63 22.96 18.69
C VAL A 250 -1.01 21.67 19.23
N ASP A 251 -1.38 20.53 18.68
CA ASP A 251 -0.92 19.20 19.09
C ASP A 251 -0.68 18.29 17.87
N PRO A 252 0.38 18.55 17.07
CA PRO A 252 0.66 17.76 15.89
C PRO A 252 0.90 16.29 16.22
N GLU A 253 1.50 15.96 17.36
CA GLU A 253 1.75 14.58 17.77
C GLU A 253 0.46 13.83 18.10
N GLY A 254 -0.45 14.46 18.84
CA GLY A 254 -1.79 13.92 19.09
C GLY A 254 -2.58 13.70 17.81
N VAL A 255 -2.49 14.62 16.83
CA VAL A 255 -3.12 14.41 15.52
C VAL A 255 -2.56 13.19 14.79
N LEU A 256 -1.25 12.93 14.85
CA LEU A 256 -0.68 11.71 14.25
C LEU A 256 -1.20 10.45 14.92
N VAL A 257 -1.40 10.47 16.24
CA VAL A 257 -2.02 9.35 16.98
C VAL A 257 -3.48 9.17 16.56
N THR A 258 -4.24 10.26 16.45
CA THR A 258 -5.63 10.20 15.96
C THR A 258 -5.71 9.64 14.54
N ARG A 259 -4.83 10.08 13.62
CA ARG A 259 -4.77 9.54 12.25
C ARG A 259 -4.39 8.06 12.22
N TYR A 260 -3.53 7.62 13.13
CA TYR A 260 -3.23 6.20 13.29
C TYR A 260 -4.48 5.42 13.72
N ASN A 261 -5.20 5.89 14.74
CA ASN A 261 -6.42 5.23 15.21
C ASN A 261 -7.46 5.16 14.08
N ASN A 262 -7.68 6.26 13.35
CA ASN A 262 -8.55 6.30 12.18
C ASN A 262 -8.15 5.29 11.10
N LEU A 263 -6.85 5.13 10.82
CA LEU A 263 -6.34 4.11 9.91
C LEU A 263 -6.67 2.69 10.40
N VAL A 264 -6.40 2.40 11.68
CA VAL A 264 -6.68 1.09 12.29
C VAL A 264 -8.17 0.80 12.27
N ASP A 265 -9.02 1.76 12.64
CA ASP A 265 -10.47 1.62 12.64
C ASP A 265 -11.00 1.40 11.22
N SER A 266 -10.46 2.11 10.23
CA SER A 266 -10.84 1.91 8.83
C SER A 266 -10.43 0.52 8.31
N LEU A 267 -9.27 0.01 8.72
CA LEU A 267 -8.79 -1.33 8.40
C LEU A 267 -9.65 -2.41 9.06
N THR A 268 -9.90 -2.34 10.37
CA THR A 268 -10.67 -3.35 11.11
C THR A 268 -12.15 -3.37 10.72
N THR A 269 -12.72 -2.21 10.40
CA THR A 269 -14.10 -2.11 9.89
C THR A 269 -14.25 -2.81 8.54
N ARG A 270 -13.26 -2.68 7.65
CA ARG A 270 -13.28 -3.32 6.32
C ARG A 270 -12.90 -4.79 6.38
N TYR A 271 -11.98 -5.15 7.26
CA TYR A 271 -11.43 -6.50 7.38
C TYR A 271 -11.44 -6.92 8.86
N PRO A 272 -12.55 -7.46 9.36
CA PRO A 272 -12.63 -7.92 10.75
C PRO A 272 -11.60 -9.00 11.11
N ALA A 273 -11.07 -9.71 10.10
CA ALA A 273 -9.98 -10.65 10.26
C ALA A 273 -8.64 -10.00 10.70
N LEU A 274 -8.49 -8.67 10.53
CA LEU A 274 -7.36 -7.87 11.04
C LEU A 274 -7.37 -7.69 12.57
N SER A 275 -8.45 -8.06 13.26
CA SER A 275 -8.58 -7.87 14.71
C SER A 275 -8.21 -9.14 15.47
N LEU A 276 -6.91 -9.45 15.59
CA LEU A 276 -6.35 -10.42 16.55
C LEU A 276 -4.84 -10.17 16.76
#